data_AF-A0A6I7DAI5-F1
#
_entry.id   AF-A0A6I7DAI5-F1
#
_cell.length_a   1.000
_cell.length_b   1.000
_cell.length_c   1.000
_cell.angle_alpha   90.00
_cell.angle_beta   90.00
_cell.angle_gamma   90.00
#
_symmetry.space_group_name_H-M   'P 1'
#
loop_
_entity.id
_entity.type
_entity.pdbx_description
1 polymer ?
#
loop_
_entity_poly.entity_id
_entity_poly.type
_entity_poly.pdbx_seq_one_letter_code
_entity_poly.pdbx_strand_id
1 'polypeptide(L)'
;MRVLTIYCPECGEKALIKKSNRKHKELSDLYCACRDPECGHTFVLNLTFSHTLMPSAKNKDTLLLDVIKNLSPEQREKALTLLQGM
;
A
#
# COMPACT_ATOMS: atom_id res chain seq x y z
N MET A 1 -11.47 14.01 2.00
CA MET A 1 -10.95 12.84 1.27
C MET A 1 -9.85 13.31 0.32
N ARG A 2 -8.60 12.85 0.46
CA ARG A 2 -7.52 13.18 -0.49
C ARG A 2 -7.51 12.12 -1.60
N VAL A 3 -7.47 12.57 -2.86
CA VAL A 3 -7.43 11.71 -4.05
C VAL A 3 -6.02 11.79 -4.62
N LEU A 4 -5.48 10.65 -5.08
CA LEU A 4 -4.18 10.62 -5.76
C LEU A 4 -4.22 11.57 -6.97
N THR A 5 -3.30 12.54 -6.98
CA THR A 5 -3.14 13.48 -8.10
C THR A 5 -1.84 13.14 -8.82
N ILE A 6 -1.93 12.98 -10.14
CA ILE A 6 -0.79 12.71 -11.01
C ILE A 6 -0.38 14.03 -11.65
N TYR A 7 0.92 14.28 -11.71
CA TYR A 7 1.50 15.44 -12.38
C TYR A 7 2.21 14.99 -13.67
N CYS A 8 2.12 15.81 -14.70
CA CYS A 8 2.82 15.60 -15.95
C CYS A 8 4.33 15.74 -15.71
N PRO A 9 5.16 14.78 -16.18
CA PRO A 9 6.60 14.86 -16.01
C PRO A 9 7.25 15.98 -16.84
N GLU A 10 6.59 16.41 -17.93
CA GLU A 10 7.11 17.42 -18.84
C GLU A 10 6.85 18.86 -18.36
N CYS A 11 5.59 19.20 -18.04
CA CYS A 11 5.21 20.57 -17.68
C CYS A 11 4.83 20.77 -16.20
N GLY A 12 4.71 19.70 -15.42
CA GLY A 12 4.30 19.75 -14.02
C GLY A 12 2.81 19.99 -13.78
N GLU A 13 2.00 20.25 -14.82
CA GLU A 13 0.55 20.42 -14.68
C GLU A 13 -0.15 19.09 -14.35
N LYS A 14 -1.37 19.15 -13.80
CA LYS A 14 -2.13 17.95 -13.44
C LYS A 14 -2.45 17.11 -14.66
N ALA A 15 -2.36 15.79 -14.52
CA ALA A 15 -2.78 14.82 -15.52
C ALA A 15 -4.08 14.11 -15.11
N LEU A 16 -4.85 13.67 -16.11
CA LEU A 16 -6.06 12.86 -15.94
C LEU A 16 -5.77 11.40 -16.31
N ILE A 17 -6.18 10.47 -15.46
CA ILE A 17 -6.16 9.03 -15.77
C ILE A 17 -7.31 8.72 -16.73
N LYS A 18 -6.98 8.24 -17.93
CA LYS A 18 -7.94 7.81 -18.96
C LYS A 18 -8.31 6.33 -18.82
N LYS A 19 -7.33 5.50 -18.48
CA LYS A 19 -7.51 4.05 -18.33
C LYS A 19 -6.60 3.52 -17.25
N SER A 20 -7.12 2.63 -16.42
CA SER A 20 -6.33 1.83 -15.47
C SER A 20 -6.33 0.39 -15.96
N ASN A 21 -5.15 -0.16 -16.23
CA ASN A 21 -4.97 -1.56 -16.61
C ASN A 21 -4.33 -2.33 -15.46
N ARG A 22 -5.12 -3.17 -14.79
CA ARG A 22 -4.65 -3.94 -13.63
C ARG A 22 -3.95 -5.22 -14.11
N LYS A 23 -2.64 -5.30 -13.92
CA LYS A 23 -1.83 -6.48 -14.29
C LYS A 23 -1.74 -7.50 -13.16
N HIS A 24 -1.64 -7.03 -11.93
CA HIS A 24 -1.56 -7.86 -10.73
C HIS A 24 -2.35 -7.21 -9.59
N LYS A 25 -2.52 -7.93 -8.48
CA LYS A 25 -3.14 -7.36 -7.27
C LYS A 25 -2.44 -6.07 -6.81
N GLU A 26 -1.14 -6.01 -7.03
CA GLU A 26 -0.19 -5.00 -6.53
C GLU A 26 0.46 -4.15 -7.63
N LEU A 27 0.12 -4.39 -8.90
CA LEU A 27 0.69 -3.66 -10.04
C LEU A 27 -0.40 -3.26 -11.02
N SER A 28 -0.43 -1.98 -11.40
CA SER A 28 -1.33 -1.45 -12.42
C SER A 28 -0.64 -0.41 -13.30
N ASP A 29 -0.96 -0.42 -14.58
CA ASP A 29 -0.56 0.65 -15.51
C ASP A 29 -1.67 1.71 -15.57
N LEU A 30 -1.31 2.98 -15.43
CA LEU A 30 -2.20 4.13 -15.52
C LEU A 30 -1.87 4.92 -16.78
N TYR A 31 -2.80 4.91 -17.73
CA TYR A 31 -2.70 5.72 -18.95
C TYR A 31 -3.23 7.12 -18.63
N CYS A 32 -2.36 8.11 -18.75
CA CYS A 32 -2.60 9.47 -18.34
C CYS A 32 -2.49 10.43 -19.53
N ALA A 33 -3.26 11.52 -19.47
CA ALA A 33 -3.15 12.65 -20.39
C ALA A 33 -3.01 13.94 -19.59
N CYS A 34 -2.05 14.79 -19.95
CA CYS A 34 -1.89 16.12 -19.37
C CYS A 34 -3.18 16.93 -19.56
N ARG A 35 -3.54 17.74 -18.56
CA ARG A 35 -4.71 18.63 -18.67
C ARG A 35 -4.43 19.90 -19.46
N ASP A 36 -3.18 20.32 -19.51
CA ASP A 36 -2.77 21.45 -20.34
C ASP A 36 -2.85 21.06 -21.83
N PRO A 37 -3.75 21.68 -22.61
CA PRO A 37 -3.89 21.38 -24.04
C PRO A 37 -2.64 21.72 -24.85
N GLU A 38 -1.85 22.70 -24.43
CA GLU A 38 -0.61 23.10 -25.10
C GLU A 38 0.48 22.04 -24.88
N CYS A 39 0.53 21.44 -23.69
CA CYS A 39 1.43 20.34 -23.40
C CYS A 39 1.04 19.05 -24.14
N GLY A 40 -0.25 18.68 -24.11
CA GLY A 40 -0.79 17.52 -24.85
C GLY A 40 -0.18 16.14 -24.49
N HIS A 41 0.72 16.07 -23.50
CA HIS A 41 1.51 14.88 -23.22
C HIS A 41 0.65 13.71 -22.73
N THR A 42 0.76 12.56 -23.40
CA THR A 42 0.11 11.31 -23.02
C THR A 42 1.14 10.27 -22.64
N PHE A 43 0.99 9.67 -21.47
CA PHE A 43 2.02 8.83 -20.88
C PHE A 43 1.43 7.71 -20.03
N VAL A 44 2.25 6.71 -19.73
CA VAL A 44 1.87 5.58 -18.87
C VAL A 44 2.72 5.60 -17.61
N LEU A 45 2.07 5.45 -16.46
CA LEU A 45 2.75 5.26 -15.17
C LEU A 45 2.49 3.86 -14.63
N ASN A 46 3.49 3.25 -14.01
CA ASN A 46 3.30 2.01 -13.25
C ASN A 46 3.04 2.35 -11.78
N LEU A 47 1.86 2.00 -11.29
CA LEU A 47 1.52 2.06 -9.87
C LEU A 47 1.77 0.68 -9.25
N THR A 48 2.78 0.62 -8.39
CA THR A 48 3.25 -0.63 -7.77
C THR A 48 3.21 -0.52 -6.24
N PHE A 49 2.64 -1.52 -5.58
CA PHE A 49 2.79 -1.68 -4.14
C PHE A 49 4.27 -1.91 -3.81
N SER A 50 4.81 -1.14 -2.86
CA SER A 50 6.23 -1.26 -2.48
C SER A 50 6.39 -2.20 -1.29
N HIS A 51 5.92 -1.80 -0.12
CA HIS A 51 6.03 -2.59 1.10
C HIS A 51 5.02 -2.11 2.14
N THR A 52 4.80 -2.95 3.15
CA THR A 52 3.93 -2.66 4.29
C THR A 52 4.76 -2.02 5.40
N LEU A 53 4.41 -0.80 5.82
CA LEU A 53 5.02 -0.16 7.01
C LEU A 53 4.45 -0.73 8.31
N MET A 54 3.13 -0.96 8.34
CA MET A 54 2.45 -1.58 9.48
C MET A 54 1.42 -2.59 8.95
N PRO A 55 1.43 -3.83 9.45
CA PRO A 55 0.58 -4.88 8.95
C PRO A 55 -0.90 -4.55 9.18
N SER A 56 -1.74 -5.00 8.26
CA SER A 56 -3.19 -4.81 8.36
C SER A 56 -3.73 -5.46 9.64
N ALA A 57 -4.58 -4.74 10.36
CA ALA A 57 -5.33 -5.26 11.50
C ALA A 57 -6.33 -6.39 11.12
N LYS A 58 -6.48 -6.69 9.82
CA LYS A 58 -7.20 -7.89 9.36
C LYS A 58 -6.39 -9.18 9.56
N ASN A 59 -5.08 -9.06 9.79
CA ASN A 59 -4.18 -10.20 10.03
C ASN A 59 -3.81 -10.31 11.52
N LYS A 60 -4.73 -9.94 12.43
CA LYS A 60 -4.48 -9.96 13.88
C LYS A 60 -4.04 -11.33 14.38
N ASP A 61 -4.70 -12.39 13.92
CA ASP A 61 -4.37 -13.75 14.36
C ASP A 61 -2.98 -14.15 13.88
N THR A 62 -2.62 -13.79 12.66
CA THR A 62 -1.28 -14.05 12.11
C THR A 62 -0.20 -13.29 12.87
N LEU A 63 -0.47 -12.03 13.22
CA LEU A 63 0.43 -11.21 14.03
C LEU A 63 0.57 -11.74 15.45
N LEU A 64 -0.52 -12.12 16.10
CA LEU A 64 -0.50 -12.72 17.43
C LEU A 64 0.29 -14.03 17.43
N LEU A 65 0.06 -14.88 16.41
CA LEU A 65 0.81 -16.12 16.23
C LEU A 65 2.30 -15.87 16.02
N ASP A 66 2.67 -14.89 15.20
CA ASP A 66 4.07 -14.54 14.97
C ASP A 66 4.73 -13.97 16.23
N VAL A 67 4.02 -13.14 17.00
CA VAL A 67 4.51 -12.65 18.30
C VAL A 67 4.74 -13.83 19.25
N ILE A 68 3.75 -14.71 19.44
CA ILE A 68 3.87 -15.88 20.32
C ILE A 68 5.03 -16.79 19.90
N LYS A 69 5.20 -17.01 18.58
CA LYS A 69 6.31 -17.81 18.04
C LYS A 69 7.68 -17.22 18.37
N ASN A 70 7.81 -15.90 18.34
CA ASN A 70 9.09 -15.22 18.60
C ASN A 70 9.40 -15.00 20.09
N LEU A 71 8.46 -15.26 21.01
CA LEU A 71 8.73 -15.24 22.44
C LEU A 71 9.65 -16.40 22.85
N SER A 72 10.59 -16.14 23.76
CA SER A 72 11.36 -17.18 24.42
C SER A 72 10.46 -18.06 25.31
N PRO A 73 10.89 -19.28 25.67
CA PRO A 73 10.11 -20.17 26.53
C PRO A 73 9.63 -19.50 27.83
N GLU A 74 10.53 -18.78 28.52
CA GLU A 74 10.19 -18.04 29.74
C GLU A 74 9.18 -16.91 29.51
N GLN A 75 9.29 -16.21 28.37
CA GLN A 75 8.37 -15.14 28.03
C GLN A 75 6.96 -15.68 27.71
N ARG A 76 6.86 -16.88 27.14
CA ARG A 76 5.57 -17.53 26.87
C ARG A 76 4.86 -17.92 28.16
N GLU A 77 5.58 -18.47 29.13
CA GLU A 77 5.00 -18.79 30.44
C GLU A 77 4.48 -17.55 31.14
N LYS A 78 5.28 -16.47 31.21
CA LYS A 78 4.84 -15.19 31.78
C LYS A 78 3.61 -14.64 31.06
N ALA A 79 3.57 -14.71 29.73
CA ALA A 79 2.42 -14.27 28.94
C ALA A 79 1.16 -15.09 29.26
N LEU A 80 1.28 -16.42 29.42
CA LEU A 80 0.17 -17.28 29.81
C LEU A 80 -0.36 -16.94 31.21
N THR A 81 0.53 -16.73 32.18
CA THR A 81 0.13 -16.35 33.54
C THR A 81 -0.62 -15.03 33.57
N LEU A 82 -0.17 -14.04 32.79
CA LEU A 82 -0.84 -12.75 32.67
C LEU A 82 -2.24 -12.86 32.06
N LEU A 83 -2.40 -13.66 31.01
CA LEU A 83 -3.69 -13.86 30.33
C LEU A 83 -4.70 -14.66 31.16
N GLN A 84 -4.24 -15.59 31.99
CA GLN A 84 -5.11 -16.37 32.89
C GLN A 84 -5.56 -15.57 34.12
N GLY A 85 -4.89 -14.46 34.43
CA GLY A 85 -5.23 -13.56 35.54
C GLY A 85 -6.20 -12.43 35.17
N MET A 86 -6.65 -12.37 33.92
CA MET A 86 -7.71 -11.45 33.45
C MET A 86 -9.08 -12.13 33.49
#